data_AF-A0A7L4CQG4-F1
#
_entry.id   AF-A0A7L4CQG4-F1
#
_cell.length_a   1.000
_cell.length_b   1.000
_cell.length_c   1.000
_cell.angle_alpha   90.00
_cell.angle_beta   90.00
_cell.angle_gamma   90.00
#
_symmetry.space_group_name_H-M   'P 1'
#
loop_
_entity.id
_entity.type
_entity.pdbx_description
1 polymer ?
#
loop_
_entity_poly.entity_id
_entity_poly.type
_entity_poly.pdbx_seq_one_letter_code
_entity_poly.pdbx_strand_id
1 'polypeptide(L)'
;ADPVMVLNDDNTIVITSNRLSETGAPLLEQGMIVGQLALADALIIGNCNNQVKFSELTIDMFRMLQALEREPMNLASQMNKPGMQESTEKPARRENPHKYLLYKPTFSQLYTFLAASFKELPANSVLLIYLSATGVFPSGRSDSEGPYDFGGVLTNSNRDIINGDALHKRNQSYKEMHCLHPGDLYPFTRKPLFIIVDSSNSVAYKNFTNLFGQPLVCLLSPTAYPKALQDQSQRGSLFTLFLNNPLMAFLFVSGLSSMRRGLWEKCQDYLRKINRDIAQLLTHSRSIDQSFLQFFGDEFLRLLLTRFIFCSATMRMHKIFRETRNYPETYPQLPRDETVENPHLQKHILELASILDVRNVFLENTLDDY
;
A
#
# COMPACT_ATOMS: atom_id res chain seq x y z
N ALA A 1 -14.25 0.31 10.57
CA ALA A 1 -14.09 -0.12 11.97
C ALA A 1 -12.79 -0.89 12.06
N ASP A 2 -11.92 -0.54 13.02
CA ASP A 2 -10.68 -1.28 13.22
C ASP A 2 -10.99 -2.70 13.73
N PRO A 3 -10.27 -3.72 13.24
CA PRO A 3 -10.55 -5.11 13.57
C PRO A 3 -10.16 -5.49 14.99
N VAL A 4 -9.30 -4.70 15.65
CA VAL A 4 -8.79 -4.94 17.00
C VAL A 4 -9.01 -3.68 17.85
N MET A 5 -9.55 -3.84 19.05
CA MET A 5 -9.79 -2.72 19.97
C MET A 5 -8.57 -2.46 20.85
N VAL A 6 -8.04 -1.24 20.84
CA VAL A 6 -7.03 -0.81 21.82
C VAL A 6 -7.76 -0.21 23.03
N LEU A 7 -7.46 -0.71 24.23
CA LEU A 7 -8.17 -0.36 25.46
C LEU A 7 -7.24 0.34 26.45
N ASN A 8 -7.74 1.43 27.06
CA ASN A 8 -7.11 2.04 28.23
C ASN A 8 -7.29 1.16 29.48
N ASP A 9 -6.72 1.59 30.61
CA ASP A 9 -6.82 0.88 31.90
C ASP A 9 -8.27 0.79 32.41
N ASP A 10 -9.10 1.77 32.05
CA ASP A 10 -10.54 1.83 32.36
C ASP A 10 -11.44 1.09 31.34
N ASN A 11 -10.84 0.29 30.44
CA ASN A 11 -11.53 -0.42 29.36
C ASN A 11 -12.22 0.46 28.31
N THR A 12 -11.90 1.75 28.22
CA THR A 12 -12.36 2.61 27.12
C THR A 12 -11.54 2.41 25.85
N ILE A 13 -12.18 2.53 24.69
CA ILE A 13 -11.52 2.36 23.39
C ILE A 13 -10.65 3.59 23.08
N VAL A 14 -9.39 3.34 22.73
CA VAL A 14 -8.42 4.33 22.28
C VAL A 14 -8.49 4.44 20.76
N ILE A 15 -8.78 5.64 20.28
CA ILE A 15 -8.68 5.95 18.85
C ILE A 15 -7.24 6.33 18.54
N THR A 16 -6.61 5.57 17.64
CA THR A 16 -5.23 5.84 17.20
C THR A 16 -5.23 6.51 15.84
N SER A 17 -4.38 7.52 15.68
CA SER A 17 -4.13 8.13 14.37
C SER A 17 -3.09 7.33 13.61
N ASN A 18 -3.27 7.23 12.29
CA ASN A 18 -2.34 6.56 11.37
C ASN A 18 -1.65 7.54 10.43
N ARG A 19 -1.86 8.84 10.66
CA ARG A 19 -1.25 9.92 9.89
C ARG A 19 0.25 9.97 10.14
N LEU A 20 0.97 10.54 9.19
CA LEU A 20 2.41 10.71 9.28
C LEU A 20 2.75 11.75 10.37
N SER A 21 3.31 11.27 11.49
CA SER A 21 3.92 12.12 12.51
C SER A 21 5.36 12.48 12.15
N GLU A 22 5.95 13.48 12.81
CA GLU A 22 7.35 13.90 12.59
C GLU A 22 8.37 12.77 12.79
N THR A 23 8.06 11.79 13.64
CA THR A 23 8.90 10.61 13.92
C THR A 23 8.36 9.33 13.30
N GLY A 24 7.32 9.43 12.45
CA GLY A 24 6.56 8.28 11.95
C GLY A 24 7.20 7.55 10.78
N ALA A 25 8.00 8.25 9.96
CA ALA A 25 8.75 7.65 8.85
C ALA A 25 10.20 7.31 9.29
N PRO A 26 10.75 6.15 8.91
CA PRO A 26 12.15 5.81 9.18
C PRO A 26 13.07 6.88 8.60
N LEU A 27 13.99 7.46 9.37
CA LEU A 27 14.89 8.52 8.88
C LEU A 27 15.86 7.98 7.83
N LEU A 28 16.32 8.86 6.92
CA LEU A 28 17.45 8.53 6.05
C LEU A 28 18.74 8.63 6.88
N GLU A 29 19.68 7.73 6.66
CA GLU A 29 21.00 7.85 7.26
C GLU A 29 21.78 8.99 6.63
N GLN A 30 22.68 9.58 7.43
CA GLN A 30 23.44 10.73 7.01
C GLN A 30 24.42 10.36 5.89
N GLY A 31 24.39 11.10 4.79
CA GLY A 31 25.20 10.82 3.59
C GLY A 31 24.54 9.89 2.58
N MET A 32 23.35 9.37 2.85
CA MET A 32 22.59 8.60 1.88
C MET A 32 22.09 9.48 0.73
N ILE A 33 22.33 9.03 -0.50
CA ILE A 33 21.82 9.68 -1.71
C ILE A 33 20.63 8.86 -2.20
N VAL A 34 19.43 9.37 -1.94
CA VAL A 34 18.17 8.88 -2.53
C VAL A 34 17.66 9.88 -3.56
N GLY A 35 16.69 9.48 -4.38
CA GLY A 35 16.10 10.40 -5.34
C GLY A 35 15.43 11.60 -4.67
N GLN A 36 15.46 12.76 -5.32
CA GLN A 36 14.78 13.98 -4.88
C GLN A 36 13.36 14.04 -5.44
N LEU A 37 12.62 12.93 -5.34
CA LEU A 37 11.22 12.89 -5.74
C LEU A 37 10.32 13.27 -4.57
N ALA A 38 9.27 14.03 -4.86
CA ALA A 38 8.25 14.40 -3.87
C ALA A 38 6.86 13.93 -4.34
N LEU A 39 6.10 13.29 -3.45
CA LEU A 39 4.72 12.93 -3.75
C LEU A 39 3.86 14.20 -3.81
N ALA A 40 3.36 14.53 -5.00
CA ALA A 40 2.55 15.73 -5.22
C ALA A 40 1.07 15.39 -5.33
N ASP A 41 0.72 14.39 -6.14
CA ASP A 41 -0.66 14.01 -6.41
C ASP A 41 -0.91 12.54 -6.09
N ALA A 42 -2.10 12.24 -5.57
CA ALA A 42 -2.58 10.89 -5.36
C ALA A 42 -4.01 10.72 -5.90
N LEU A 43 -4.20 9.79 -6.82
CA LEU A 43 -5.53 9.30 -7.19
C LEU A 43 -5.86 8.09 -6.31
N ILE A 44 -6.95 8.17 -5.55
CA ILE A 44 -7.43 7.11 -4.67
C ILE A 44 -8.76 6.59 -5.21
N ILE A 45 -8.74 5.37 -5.75
CA ILE A 45 -9.86 4.77 -6.45
C ILE A 45 -10.44 3.60 -5.64
N GLY A 46 -11.76 3.62 -5.45
CA GLY A 46 -12.53 2.50 -4.90
C GLY A 46 -13.56 2.02 -5.91
N ASN A 47 -13.39 0.81 -6.44
CA ASN A 47 -14.26 0.20 -7.43
C ASN A 47 -14.38 -1.33 -7.27
N CYS A 48 -14.38 -1.84 -6.04
CA CYS A 48 -14.78 -3.23 -5.81
C CYS A 48 -16.30 -3.35 -5.80
N ASN A 49 -16.81 -4.52 -6.24
CA ASN A 49 -18.26 -4.74 -6.35
C ASN A 49 -18.96 -4.70 -4.97
N ASN A 50 -18.33 -5.31 -3.96
CA ASN A 50 -18.88 -5.49 -2.61
C ASN A 50 -18.00 -4.82 -1.54
N GLN A 51 -18.03 -3.49 -1.47
CA GLN A 51 -17.27 -2.71 -0.47
C GLN A 51 -18.19 -2.01 0.53
N VAL A 52 -17.80 -2.03 1.80
CA VAL A 52 -18.44 -1.18 2.82
C VAL A 52 -18.05 0.27 2.58
N LYS A 53 -19.07 1.12 2.60
CA LYS A 53 -18.93 2.57 2.46
C LYS A 53 -19.56 3.30 3.63
N PHE A 54 -19.04 4.47 3.91
CA PHE A 54 -19.70 5.50 4.69
C PHE A 54 -19.81 6.74 3.81
N SER A 55 -21.04 7.13 3.48
CA SER A 55 -21.30 8.10 2.41
C SER A 55 -20.73 7.64 1.05
N GLU A 56 -19.78 8.38 0.49
CA GLU A 56 -19.12 8.14 -0.80
C GLU A 56 -17.71 7.52 -0.66
N LEU A 57 -17.25 7.27 0.57
CA LEU A 57 -15.90 6.78 0.83
C LEU A 57 -15.93 5.33 1.33
N THR A 58 -15.11 4.47 0.71
CA THR A 58 -14.90 3.10 1.22
C THR A 58 -13.92 3.12 2.38
N ILE A 59 -13.92 2.07 3.21
CA ILE A 59 -12.95 1.90 4.30
C ILE A 59 -11.51 1.99 3.75
N ASP A 60 -11.27 1.39 2.59
CA ASP A 60 -9.95 1.32 1.99
C ASP A 60 -9.49 2.66 1.43
N MET A 61 -10.40 3.42 0.79
CA MET A 61 -10.12 4.79 0.37
C MET A 61 -9.79 5.68 1.57
N PHE A 62 -10.54 5.55 2.68
CA PHE A 62 -10.28 6.32 3.90
C PHE A 62 -8.94 5.98 4.55
N ARG A 63 -8.59 4.69 4.61
CA ARG A 63 -7.29 4.24 5.09
C ARG A 63 -6.15 4.83 4.25
N MET A 64 -6.27 4.80 2.93
CA MET A 64 -5.24 5.38 2.07
C MET A 64 -5.19 6.91 2.17
N LEU A 65 -6.34 7.59 2.31
CA LEU A 65 -6.41 9.03 2.58
C LEU A 65 -5.62 9.39 3.84
N GLN A 66 -5.83 8.65 4.94
CA GLN A 66 -5.15 8.86 6.21
C GLN A 66 -3.66 8.51 6.15
N ALA A 67 -3.28 7.47 5.40
CA ALA A 67 -1.88 7.08 5.20
C ALA A 67 -1.07 8.14 4.42
N LEU A 68 -1.75 9.00 3.65
CA LEU A 68 -1.17 10.08 2.85
C LEU A 68 -1.39 11.47 3.48
N GLU A 69 -1.67 11.53 4.78
CA GLU A 69 -1.93 12.76 5.51
C GLU A 69 -0.95 12.89 6.69
N ARG A 70 -0.38 14.08 6.90
CA ARG A 70 0.41 14.40 8.10
C ARG A 70 -0.49 14.71 9.29
N GLU A 71 0.05 14.51 10.49
CA GLU A 71 -0.59 15.04 11.71
C GLU A 71 -0.72 16.57 11.61
N PRO A 72 -1.87 17.15 12.02
CA PRO A 72 -2.02 18.59 12.05
C PRO A 72 -1.01 19.18 13.02
N MET A 73 -0.20 20.13 12.55
CA MET A 73 0.72 20.85 13.43
C MET A 73 -0.08 21.69 14.43
N ASN A 74 0.13 21.47 15.73
CA ASN A 74 -0.42 22.33 16.79
C ASN A 74 0.28 23.69 16.75
N LEU A 75 -0.23 24.62 15.93
CA LEU A 75 0.30 25.99 15.78
C LEU A 75 0.45 26.74 17.12
N ALA A 76 -0.38 26.42 18.12
CA ALA A 76 -0.31 27.02 19.46
C ALA A 76 1.00 26.70 20.23
N SER A 77 1.63 25.55 19.96
CA SER A 77 2.87 25.15 20.64
C SER A 77 4.13 25.87 20.12
N GLN A 78 4.07 26.47 18.92
CA GLN A 78 5.17 27.28 18.38
C GLN A 78 5.16 28.73 18.90
N MET A 79 4.00 29.25 19.34
CA MET A 79 3.91 30.61 19.88
C MET A 79 4.47 30.76 21.31
N ASN A 80 4.71 29.64 22.02
CA ASN A 80 5.13 29.64 23.42
C ASN A 80 6.63 29.40 23.67
N LYS A 81 7.49 29.50 22.66
CA LYS A 81 8.94 29.53 22.87
C LYS A 81 9.48 30.96 22.66
N PRO A 82 9.50 31.81 23.71
CA PRO A 82 10.24 33.06 23.65
C PRO A 82 11.74 32.74 23.65
N GLY A 83 12.42 32.95 22.51
CA GLY A 83 13.89 33.04 22.49
C GLY A 83 14.69 32.20 21.48
N MET A 84 14.09 31.54 20.48
CA MET A 84 14.90 30.99 19.38
C MET A 84 15.05 32.02 18.26
N GLN A 85 16.28 32.52 18.10
CA GLN A 85 16.72 33.29 16.95
C GLN A 85 16.26 32.60 15.66
N GLU A 86 15.67 33.38 14.75
CA GLU A 86 15.30 32.96 13.41
C GLU A 86 16.55 32.46 12.66
N SER A 87 16.80 31.16 12.67
CA SER A 87 17.62 30.53 11.64
C SER A 87 16.87 30.73 10.31
N THR A 88 17.47 31.45 9.37
CA THR A 88 16.93 31.85 8.06
C THR A 88 16.60 30.71 7.10
N GLU A 89 16.64 29.45 7.54
CA GLU A 89 16.04 28.34 6.83
C GLU A 89 14.76 27.93 7.58
N LYS A 90 13.61 28.46 7.14
CA LYS A 90 12.34 27.81 7.48
C LYS A 90 12.47 26.37 6.99
N PRO A 91 12.41 25.33 7.84
CA PRO A 91 12.33 23.96 7.34
C PRO A 91 11.11 23.96 6.41
N ALA A 92 11.34 23.67 5.13
CA ALA A 92 10.30 23.70 4.12
C ALA A 92 9.12 22.92 4.67
N ARG A 93 8.01 23.60 4.98
CA ARG A 93 6.80 22.96 5.48
C ARG A 93 6.41 21.97 4.39
N ARG A 94 6.66 20.68 4.62
CA ARG A 94 6.35 19.64 3.64
C ARG A 94 4.84 19.52 3.59
N GLU A 95 4.26 20.01 2.51
CA GLU A 95 2.81 20.00 2.29
C GLU A 95 2.32 18.56 2.10
N ASN A 96 1.04 18.33 2.41
CA ASN A 96 0.40 17.06 2.10
C ASN A 96 0.15 16.98 0.57
N PRO A 97 0.23 15.79 -0.04
CA PRO A 97 -0.10 15.65 -1.45
C PRO A 97 -1.58 15.99 -1.68
N HIS A 98 -1.88 16.51 -2.87
CA HIS A 98 -3.25 16.66 -3.34
C HIS A 98 -3.87 15.28 -3.61
N LYS A 99 -5.14 15.10 -3.25
CA LYS A 99 -5.81 13.79 -3.26
C LYS A 99 -7.10 13.86 -4.05
N TYR A 100 -7.19 13.09 -5.13
CA TYR A 100 -8.41 12.91 -5.91
C TYR A 100 -9.10 11.61 -5.49
N LEU A 101 -10.33 11.70 -5.00
CA LEU A 101 -11.10 10.55 -4.54
C LEU A 101 -12.12 10.15 -5.61
N LEU A 102 -11.95 8.96 -6.19
CA LEU A 102 -12.83 8.47 -7.26
C LEU A 102 -13.52 7.18 -6.81
N TYR A 103 -14.81 7.28 -6.47
CA TYR A 103 -15.63 6.12 -6.15
C TYR A 103 -16.40 5.65 -7.38
N LYS A 104 -16.23 4.38 -7.72
CA LYS A 104 -16.76 3.72 -8.92
C LYS A 104 -16.66 4.57 -10.20
N PRO A 105 -15.47 5.08 -10.57
CA PRO A 105 -15.32 5.87 -11.78
C PRO A 105 -15.51 4.99 -13.02
N THR A 106 -16.11 5.57 -14.05
CA THR A 106 -16.01 5.04 -15.42
C THR A 106 -14.57 5.13 -15.91
N PHE A 107 -14.21 4.32 -16.92
CA PHE A 107 -12.89 4.41 -17.57
C PHE A 107 -12.56 5.84 -18.01
N SER A 108 -13.50 6.54 -18.66
CA SER A 108 -13.30 7.91 -19.15
C SER A 108 -13.08 8.91 -18.01
N GLN A 109 -13.81 8.78 -16.89
CA GLN A 109 -13.59 9.63 -15.71
C GLN A 109 -12.19 9.42 -15.15
N LEU A 110 -11.82 8.15 -14.90
CA LEU A 110 -10.48 7.80 -14.41
C LEU A 110 -9.38 8.36 -15.31
N TYR A 111 -9.48 8.11 -16.62
CA TYR A 111 -8.49 8.55 -17.60
C TYR A 111 -8.38 10.08 -17.68
N THR A 112 -9.50 10.80 -17.49
CA THR A 112 -9.52 12.27 -17.44
C THR A 112 -8.73 12.80 -16.23
N PHE A 113 -8.94 12.23 -15.04
CA PHE A 113 -8.19 12.63 -13.84
C PHE A 113 -6.71 12.27 -13.94
N LEU A 114 -6.37 11.11 -14.53
CA LEU A 114 -4.98 10.74 -14.81
C LEU A 114 -4.30 11.74 -15.75
N ALA A 115 -4.97 12.11 -16.84
CA ALA A 115 -4.44 13.08 -17.81
C ALA A 115 -4.29 14.49 -17.20
N ALA A 116 -5.25 14.93 -16.40
CA ALA A 116 -5.18 16.21 -15.70
C ALA A 116 -4.01 16.26 -14.72
N SER A 117 -3.91 15.25 -13.84
CA SER A 117 -2.83 15.17 -12.84
C SER A 117 -1.47 15.06 -13.53
N PHE A 118 -1.34 14.23 -14.56
CA PHE A 118 -0.09 14.12 -15.33
C PHE A 118 0.35 15.45 -15.95
N LYS A 119 -0.61 16.24 -16.48
CA LYS A 119 -0.34 17.55 -17.09
C LYS A 119 0.14 18.56 -16.03
N GLU A 120 -0.46 18.55 -14.86
CA GLU A 120 -0.20 19.51 -13.78
C GLU A 120 0.97 19.11 -12.88
N LEU A 121 1.40 17.84 -12.95
CA LEU A 121 2.47 17.30 -12.11
C LEU A 121 3.79 18.07 -12.30
N PRO A 122 4.37 18.67 -11.24
CA PRO A 122 5.62 19.40 -11.32
C PRO A 122 6.83 18.53 -11.74
N ALA A 123 7.97 19.18 -12.03
CA ALA A 123 9.22 18.47 -12.21
C ALA A 123 9.66 17.81 -10.89
N ASN A 124 10.25 16.62 -10.96
CA ASN A 124 10.66 15.82 -9.80
C ASN A 124 9.51 15.48 -8.83
N SER A 125 8.27 15.47 -9.31
CA SER A 125 7.11 15.05 -8.54
C SER A 125 6.61 13.68 -8.97
N VAL A 126 5.96 13.00 -8.03
CA VAL A 126 5.40 11.66 -8.21
C VAL A 126 3.87 11.76 -8.26
N LEU A 127 3.30 11.04 -9.21
CA LEU A 127 1.88 10.70 -9.18
C LEU A 127 1.72 9.33 -8.53
N LEU A 128 0.92 9.24 -7.47
CA LEU A 128 0.49 7.98 -6.89
C LEU A 128 -0.90 7.58 -7.40
N ILE A 129 -1.07 6.32 -7.77
CA ILE A 129 -2.37 5.74 -8.10
C ILE A 129 -2.64 4.58 -7.15
N TYR A 130 -3.68 4.70 -6.33
CA TYR A 130 -4.20 3.60 -5.51
C TYR A 130 -5.48 3.06 -6.15
N LEU A 131 -5.46 1.78 -6.55
CA LEU A 131 -6.55 1.06 -7.19
C LEU A 131 -7.06 -0.04 -6.27
N SER A 132 -8.17 0.20 -5.57
CA SER A 132 -8.93 -0.86 -4.90
C SER A 132 -10.10 -1.26 -5.79
N ALA A 133 -9.95 -2.33 -6.57
CA ALA A 133 -10.92 -2.66 -7.63
C ALA A 133 -11.03 -4.15 -7.93
N THR A 134 -12.21 -4.59 -8.37
CA THR A 134 -12.45 -5.98 -8.80
C THR A 134 -11.56 -6.32 -9.99
N GLY A 135 -10.89 -7.47 -9.97
CA GLY A 135 -10.04 -7.91 -11.08
C GLY A 135 -10.85 -8.32 -12.31
N VAL A 136 -10.35 -7.96 -13.49
CA VAL A 136 -10.84 -8.43 -14.80
C VAL A 136 -9.78 -9.36 -15.37
N PHE A 137 -10.14 -10.61 -15.63
CA PHE A 137 -9.23 -11.65 -16.10
C PHE A 137 -9.27 -11.79 -17.64
N PRO A 138 -8.19 -12.30 -18.27
CA PRO A 138 -8.15 -12.48 -19.71
C PRO A 138 -9.25 -13.42 -20.24
N SER A 139 -9.87 -13.02 -21.35
CA SER A 139 -10.89 -13.80 -22.05
C SER A 139 -10.26 -14.69 -23.13
N GLY A 140 -9.57 -15.75 -22.74
CA GLY A 140 -8.99 -16.74 -23.65
C GLY A 140 -7.46 -16.76 -23.68
N ARG A 141 -6.90 -17.68 -24.48
CA ARG A 141 -5.45 -17.80 -24.71
C ARG A 141 -5.06 -16.84 -25.83
N SER A 142 -4.27 -15.82 -25.55
CA SER A 142 -3.61 -15.00 -26.58
C SER A 142 -2.22 -15.59 -26.85
N ASP A 143 -1.86 -15.73 -28.12
CA ASP A 143 -0.48 -16.09 -28.53
C ASP A 143 0.50 -14.91 -28.33
N SER A 144 -0.02 -13.73 -27.99
CA SER A 144 0.72 -12.51 -27.67
C SER A 144 0.62 -12.22 -26.17
N GLU A 145 1.76 -11.97 -25.52
CA GLU A 145 1.88 -11.56 -24.12
C GLU A 145 2.01 -10.03 -24.01
N GLY A 146 1.04 -9.32 -24.58
CA GLY A 146 1.00 -7.86 -24.52
C GLY A 146 0.44 -7.34 -23.19
N PRO A 147 0.68 -6.06 -22.87
CA PRO A 147 0.21 -5.41 -21.64
C PRO A 147 -1.32 -5.30 -21.51
N TYR A 148 -2.05 -5.68 -22.55
CA TYR A 148 -3.51 -5.74 -22.61
C TYR A 148 -4.06 -7.17 -22.50
N ASP A 149 -3.18 -8.16 -22.50
CA ASP A 149 -3.54 -9.59 -22.53
C ASP A 149 -3.61 -10.20 -21.12
N PHE A 150 -3.12 -9.48 -20.10
CA PHE A 150 -3.20 -9.89 -18.69
C PHE A 150 -4.52 -9.49 -18.00
N GLY A 151 -5.44 -8.85 -18.73
CA GLY A 151 -6.62 -8.20 -18.16
C GLY A 151 -6.22 -6.96 -17.38
N GLY A 152 -6.90 -6.68 -16.27
CA GLY A 152 -6.64 -5.49 -15.46
C GLY A 152 -7.61 -5.37 -14.31
N VAL A 153 -8.02 -4.14 -13.99
CA VAL A 153 -9.03 -3.86 -12.98
C VAL A 153 -10.30 -3.26 -13.59
N LEU A 154 -11.44 -3.66 -13.03
CA LEU A 154 -12.75 -3.20 -13.47
C LEU A 154 -12.86 -1.67 -13.26
N THR A 155 -13.49 -1.00 -14.21
CA THR A 155 -14.02 0.36 -14.09
C THR A 155 -15.53 0.30 -14.19
N ASN A 156 -16.23 1.32 -13.70
CA ASN A 156 -17.69 1.27 -13.67
C ASN A 156 -18.28 1.40 -15.08
N SER A 157 -19.39 0.70 -15.31
CA SER A 157 -20.24 0.88 -16.48
C SER A 157 -21.49 1.64 -16.05
N ASN A 158 -21.82 2.76 -16.71
CA ASN A 158 -23.07 3.48 -16.43
C ASN A 158 -24.33 2.65 -16.79
N ARG A 159 -24.17 1.42 -17.31
CA ARG A 159 -25.24 0.55 -17.81
C ARG A 159 -25.74 -0.48 -16.79
N ASP A 160 -25.03 -0.74 -15.71
CA ASP A 160 -25.44 -1.71 -14.68
C ASP A 160 -26.68 -1.29 -13.89
N ILE A 161 -27.15 -0.04 -14.04
CA ILE A 161 -28.37 0.46 -13.41
C ILE A 161 -29.64 0.03 -14.17
N ILE A 162 -29.54 -0.38 -15.44
CA ILE A 162 -30.73 -0.55 -16.31
C ILE A 162 -31.08 -2.03 -16.54
N ASN A 163 -30.11 -2.95 -16.54
CA ASN A 163 -30.38 -4.37 -16.85
C ASN A 163 -29.63 -5.30 -15.90
N GLY A 164 -30.22 -5.58 -14.75
CA GLY A 164 -29.66 -6.41 -13.67
C GLY A 164 -29.50 -7.91 -13.97
N ASP A 165 -29.45 -8.35 -15.23
CA ASP A 165 -29.45 -9.79 -15.57
C ASP A 165 -28.64 -10.18 -16.83
N ALA A 166 -27.82 -9.29 -17.41
CA ALA A 166 -27.14 -9.55 -18.68
C ALA A 166 -25.62 -9.78 -18.60
N LEU A 167 -25.07 -10.09 -17.42
CA LEU A 167 -23.62 -10.19 -17.21
C LEU A 167 -22.98 -11.49 -17.73
N HIS A 168 -23.74 -12.46 -18.24
CA HIS A 168 -23.19 -13.73 -18.72
C HIS A 168 -23.64 -14.01 -20.15
N LYS A 169 -22.67 -14.05 -21.08
CA LYS A 169 -22.77 -14.40 -22.52
C LYS A 169 -22.88 -13.23 -23.51
N ARG A 170 -21.87 -12.36 -23.56
CA ARG A 170 -21.49 -11.76 -24.86
C ARG A 170 -20.29 -12.51 -25.39
N ASN A 171 -20.36 -12.93 -26.66
CA ASN A 171 -19.24 -13.50 -27.42
C ASN A 171 -18.04 -12.53 -27.36
N GLN A 172 -17.09 -12.76 -26.46
CA GLN A 172 -15.93 -11.89 -26.25
C GLN A 172 -14.86 -12.17 -27.30
N SER A 173 -15.07 -11.63 -28.50
CA SER A 173 -13.99 -11.45 -29.48
C SER A 173 -13.12 -10.24 -29.18
N TYR A 174 -13.61 -9.33 -28.31
CA TYR A 174 -12.94 -8.08 -27.94
C TYR A 174 -12.60 -8.06 -26.44
N LYS A 175 -11.54 -7.31 -26.10
CA LYS A 175 -11.15 -7.03 -24.71
C LYS A 175 -12.19 -6.16 -24.01
N GLU A 176 -12.28 -6.30 -22.69
CA GLU A 176 -13.27 -5.58 -21.87
C GLU A 176 -13.05 -4.06 -21.94
N MET A 177 -14.07 -3.32 -22.36
CA MET A 177 -14.01 -1.86 -22.50
C MET A 177 -13.99 -1.17 -21.14
N HIS A 178 -14.69 -1.74 -20.15
CA HIS A 178 -14.75 -1.21 -18.79
C HIS A 178 -13.64 -1.78 -17.92
N CYS A 179 -12.42 -1.88 -18.45
CA CYS A 179 -11.25 -2.37 -17.74
C CYS A 179 -10.08 -1.41 -17.93
N LEU A 180 -9.45 -1.00 -16.83
CA LEU A 180 -8.14 -0.35 -16.89
C LEU A 180 -7.10 -1.46 -17.02
N HIS A 181 -6.43 -1.56 -18.16
CA HIS A 181 -5.34 -2.49 -18.37
C HIS A 181 -3.99 -1.84 -17.99
N PRO A 182 -2.94 -2.62 -17.68
CA PRO A 182 -1.59 -2.10 -17.53
C PRO A 182 -1.14 -1.26 -18.73
N GLY A 183 -1.53 -1.66 -19.94
CA GLY A 183 -1.22 -0.94 -21.18
C GLY A 183 -1.75 0.50 -21.23
N ASP A 184 -2.88 0.77 -20.58
CA ASP A 184 -3.48 2.11 -20.53
C ASP A 184 -2.67 3.10 -19.68
N LEU A 185 -1.70 2.60 -18.90
CA LEU A 185 -0.86 3.44 -18.04
C LEU A 185 0.45 3.87 -18.71
N TYR A 186 0.85 3.26 -19.83
CA TYR A 186 2.08 3.66 -20.53
C TYR A 186 2.15 5.16 -20.88
N PRO A 187 1.07 5.83 -21.32
CA PRO A 187 1.06 7.27 -21.52
C PRO A 187 1.63 8.05 -20.33
N PHE A 188 1.29 7.63 -19.12
CA PHE A 188 1.60 8.30 -17.86
C PHE A 188 2.97 7.90 -17.26
N THR A 189 3.59 6.82 -17.74
CA THR A 189 4.97 6.42 -17.38
C THR A 189 6.06 7.35 -17.94
N ARG A 190 5.67 8.48 -18.57
CA ARG A 190 6.58 9.58 -18.96
C ARG A 190 7.00 10.48 -17.79
N LYS A 191 6.42 10.27 -16.61
CA LYS A 191 6.79 10.92 -15.35
C LYS A 191 6.90 9.84 -14.25
N PRO A 192 7.57 10.13 -13.12
CA PRO A 192 7.63 9.23 -11.98
C PRO A 192 6.23 8.79 -11.52
N LEU A 193 5.99 7.48 -11.53
CA LEU A 193 4.68 6.90 -11.26
C LEU A 193 4.77 5.82 -10.18
N PHE A 194 3.94 5.93 -9.14
CA PHE A 194 3.86 4.96 -8.06
C PHE A 194 2.46 4.36 -8.02
N ILE A 195 2.33 3.04 -8.16
CA ILE A 195 1.03 2.38 -8.29
C ILE A 195 0.85 1.40 -7.12
N ILE A 196 -0.34 1.40 -6.53
CA ILE A 196 -0.75 0.39 -5.56
C ILE A 196 -2.01 -0.27 -6.11
N VAL A 197 -1.97 -1.58 -6.33
CA VAL A 197 -3.09 -2.35 -6.90
C VAL A 197 -3.58 -3.36 -5.87
N ASP A 198 -4.73 -3.06 -5.29
CA ASP A 198 -5.49 -3.92 -4.38
C ASP A 198 -6.64 -4.59 -5.13
N SER A 199 -6.37 -5.77 -5.69
CA SER A 199 -7.25 -6.47 -6.62
C SER A 199 -7.00 -7.98 -6.67
N SER A 200 -8.05 -8.75 -6.98
CA SER A 200 -7.92 -10.18 -7.29
C SER A 200 -7.12 -10.47 -8.57
N ASN A 201 -6.90 -9.46 -9.43
CA ASN A 201 -6.00 -9.54 -10.58
C ASN A 201 -4.85 -8.52 -10.50
N SER A 202 -4.36 -8.21 -9.30
CA SER A 202 -3.23 -7.28 -9.08
C SER A 202 -1.98 -7.66 -9.90
N VAL A 203 -1.73 -8.95 -10.06
CA VAL A 203 -0.60 -9.52 -10.83
C VAL A 203 -0.61 -9.15 -12.32
N ALA A 204 -1.71 -8.63 -12.87
CA ALA A 204 -1.70 -8.06 -14.22
C ALA A 204 -0.69 -6.91 -14.36
N TYR A 205 -0.40 -6.20 -13.27
CA TYR A 205 0.49 -5.03 -13.22
C TYR A 205 1.92 -5.38 -12.82
N LYS A 206 2.29 -6.67 -12.86
CA LYS A 206 3.63 -7.15 -12.48
C LYS A 206 4.68 -7.01 -13.58
N ASN A 207 4.26 -6.65 -14.79
CA ASN A 207 5.13 -6.56 -15.97
C ASN A 207 4.88 -5.26 -16.71
N PHE A 208 5.85 -4.35 -16.66
CA PHE A 208 5.87 -3.16 -17.52
C PHE A 208 7.13 -3.16 -18.37
N THR A 209 7.01 -2.65 -19.59
CA THR A 209 8.18 -2.32 -20.40
C THR A 209 8.65 -0.91 -20.02
N ASN A 210 9.93 -0.73 -19.73
CA ASN A 210 10.47 0.61 -19.48
C ASN A 210 10.62 1.38 -20.81
N LEU A 211 9.57 2.11 -21.21
CA LEU A 211 9.52 2.83 -22.48
C LEU A 211 10.14 4.23 -22.45
N PHE A 212 10.18 4.87 -21.28
CA PHE A 212 10.56 6.30 -21.14
C PHE A 212 11.71 6.57 -20.17
N GLY A 213 12.26 5.53 -19.53
CA GLY A 213 13.39 5.67 -18.59
C GLY A 213 13.02 6.34 -17.26
N GLN A 214 11.73 6.53 -16.98
CA GLN A 214 11.25 7.13 -15.74
C GLN A 214 10.96 6.05 -14.70
N PRO A 215 11.12 6.35 -13.40
CA PRO A 215 10.85 5.38 -12.35
C PRO A 215 9.37 5.01 -12.30
N LEU A 216 9.15 3.71 -12.15
CA LEU A 216 7.84 3.10 -11.96
C LEU A 216 7.96 2.04 -10.88
N VAL A 217 7.14 2.13 -9.84
CA VAL A 217 7.00 1.08 -8.83
C VAL A 217 5.53 0.71 -8.67
N CYS A 218 5.23 -0.58 -8.66
CA CYS A 218 3.92 -1.12 -8.34
C CYS A 218 3.98 -1.95 -7.05
N LEU A 219 3.08 -1.70 -6.11
CA LEU A 219 2.80 -2.56 -4.96
C LEU A 219 1.51 -3.34 -5.22
N LEU A 220 1.60 -4.66 -5.31
CA LEU A 220 0.51 -5.53 -5.74
C LEU A 220 0.00 -6.35 -4.55
N SER A 221 -1.30 -6.28 -4.27
CA SER A 221 -1.92 -7.10 -3.22
C SER A 221 -1.83 -8.59 -3.53
N PRO A 222 -2.04 -9.47 -2.54
CA PRO A 222 -2.39 -10.86 -2.80
C PRO A 222 -3.58 -10.96 -3.77
N THR A 223 -3.59 -11.99 -4.61
CA THR A 223 -4.71 -12.27 -5.53
C THR A 223 -5.77 -13.16 -4.90
N ALA A 224 -5.42 -13.83 -3.80
CA ALA A 224 -6.36 -14.60 -2.98
C ALA A 224 -5.95 -14.55 -1.51
N TYR A 225 -6.91 -14.33 -0.62
CA TYR A 225 -6.71 -14.50 0.82
C TYR A 225 -7.12 -15.90 1.28
N PRO A 226 -6.53 -16.44 2.36
CA PRO A 226 -6.99 -17.69 2.97
C PRO A 226 -8.48 -17.65 3.32
N LYS A 227 -9.18 -18.79 3.20
CA LYS A 227 -10.65 -18.88 3.44
C LYS A 227 -11.09 -18.30 4.79
N ALA A 228 -10.28 -18.48 5.84
CA ALA A 228 -10.53 -17.95 7.18
C ALA A 228 -10.64 -16.42 7.24
N LEU A 229 -10.11 -15.71 6.24
CA LEU A 229 -10.12 -14.24 6.15
C LEU A 229 -11.09 -13.71 5.09
N GLN A 230 -11.66 -14.55 4.22
CA GLN A 230 -12.48 -14.13 3.08
C GLN A 230 -13.85 -13.54 3.50
N ASP A 231 -14.44 -14.01 4.60
CA ASP A 231 -15.77 -13.56 5.07
C ASP A 231 -15.75 -12.18 5.75
N GLN A 232 -14.59 -11.53 5.80
CA GLN A 232 -14.40 -10.26 6.51
C GLN A 232 -14.52 -9.01 5.62
N SER A 233 -15.27 -9.12 4.53
CA SER A 233 -15.53 -8.04 3.55
C SER A 233 -15.96 -6.70 4.19
N GLN A 234 -16.55 -6.76 5.39
CA GLN A 234 -17.01 -5.59 6.13
C GLN A 234 -15.87 -4.72 6.72
N ARG A 235 -14.62 -5.23 6.70
CA ARG A 235 -13.46 -4.61 7.35
C ARG A 235 -12.47 -3.98 6.37
N GLY A 236 -12.79 -3.95 5.09
CA GLY A 236 -11.90 -3.51 4.01
C GLY A 236 -10.78 -4.51 3.72
N SER A 237 -9.89 -4.17 2.80
CA SER A 237 -8.75 -4.99 2.39
C SER A 237 -7.71 -5.12 3.51
N LEU A 238 -7.24 -6.35 3.72
CA LEU A 238 -6.14 -6.65 4.64
C LEU A 238 -4.83 -6.02 4.15
N PHE A 239 -4.57 -6.04 2.84
CA PHE A 239 -3.39 -5.41 2.26
C PHE A 239 -3.38 -3.90 2.55
N THR A 240 -4.50 -3.22 2.31
CA THR A 240 -4.64 -1.79 2.60
C THR A 240 -4.58 -1.50 4.11
N LEU A 241 -5.09 -2.40 4.96
CA LEU A 241 -4.91 -2.30 6.40
C LEU A 241 -3.42 -2.34 6.79
N PHE A 242 -2.61 -3.23 6.21
CA PHE A 242 -1.17 -3.26 6.45
C PHE A 242 -0.48 -1.97 5.99
N LEU A 243 -0.85 -1.42 4.82
CA LEU A 243 -0.28 -0.19 4.30
C LEU A 243 -0.66 1.06 5.12
N ASN A 244 -1.80 1.03 5.82
CA ASN A 244 -2.24 2.12 6.70
C ASN A 244 -1.80 1.95 8.16
N ASN A 245 -1.98 0.76 8.73
CA ASN A 245 -1.64 0.43 10.12
C ASN A 245 -1.12 -1.02 10.21
N PRO A 246 0.19 -1.23 9.98
CA PRO A 246 0.80 -2.57 9.96
C PRO A 246 0.66 -3.33 11.27
N LEU A 247 0.70 -2.64 12.42
CA LEU A 247 0.51 -3.31 13.71
C LEU A 247 -0.93 -3.82 13.86
N MET A 248 -1.92 -2.98 13.57
CA MET A 248 -3.34 -3.40 13.60
C MET A 248 -3.60 -4.60 12.69
N ALA A 249 -3.00 -4.60 11.49
CA ALA A 249 -3.08 -5.71 10.56
C ALA A 249 -2.43 -6.99 11.12
N PHE A 250 -1.24 -6.86 11.73
CA PHE A 250 -0.51 -7.95 12.37
C PHE A 250 -1.33 -8.59 13.51
N LEU A 251 -1.91 -7.78 14.40
CA LEU A 251 -2.75 -8.25 15.49
C LEU A 251 -3.97 -8.99 14.97
N PHE A 252 -4.60 -8.43 13.94
CA PHE A 252 -5.78 -9.00 13.32
C PHE A 252 -5.52 -10.37 12.69
N VAL A 253 -4.47 -10.51 11.88
CA VAL A 253 -4.13 -11.82 11.28
C VAL A 253 -3.72 -12.83 12.35
N SER A 254 -3.11 -12.37 13.44
CA SER A 254 -2.73 -13.20 14.59
C SER A 254 -3.91 -13.63 15.47
N GLY A 255 -5.15 -13.24 15.13
CA GLY A 255 -6.37 -13.67 15.83
C GLY A 255 -6.71 -12.86 17.09
N LEU A 256 -6.06 -11.72 17.33
CA LEU A 256 -6.35 -10.86 18.47
C LEU A 256 -7.56 -9.95 18.18
N SER A 257 -8.44 -9.79 19.18
CA SER A 257 -9.63 -8.94 19.09
C SER A 257 -9.52 -7.65 19.91
N SER A 258 -8.66 -7.62 20.93
CA SER A 258 -8.38 -6.44 21.73
C SER A 258 -6.99 -6.47 22.37
N MET A 259 -6.50 -5.32 22.82
CA MET A 259 -5.20 -5.16 23.45
C MET A 259 -5.16 -3.96 24.41
N ARG A 260 -4.38 -4.07 25.49
CA ARG A 260 -4.08 -2.94 26.39
C ARG A 260 -3.19 -1.89 25.74
N ARG A 261 -3.46 -0.61 25.98
CA ARG A 261 -2.71 0.53 25.43
C ARG A 261 -1.20 0.44 25.70
N GLY A 262 -0.78 0.08 26.91
CA GLY A 262 0.65 -0.05 27.21
C GLY A 262 1.36 -1.11 26.36
N LEU A 263 0.70 -2.24 26.08
CA LEU A 263 1.25 -3.28 25.20
C LEU A 263 1.26 -2.82 23.74
N TRP A 264 0.21 -2.09 23.32
CA TRP A 264 0.15 -1.46 21.99
C TRP A 264 1.32 -0.50 21.75
N GLU A 265 1.59 0.39 22.71
CA GLU A 265 2.70 1.35 22.63
C GLU A 265 4.05 0.64 22.55
N LYS A 266 4.27 -0.39 23.39
CA LYS A 266 5.48 -1.25 23.31
C LYS A 266 5.64 -1.92 21.94
N CYS A 267 4.56 -2.44 21.37
CA CYS A 267 4.60 -3.07 20.05
C CYS A 267 4.83 -2.05 18.94
N GLN A 268 4.30 -0.83 19.06
CA GLN A 268 4.57 0.26 18.12
C GLN A 268 6.03 0.70 18.17
N ASP A 269 6.64 0.80 19.35
CA ASP A 269 8.06 1.08 19.51
C ASP A 269 8.92 0.02 18.83
N TYR A 270 8.55 -1.25 19.04
CA TYR A 270 9.24 -2.37 18.43
C TYR A 270 9.08 -2.39 16.90
N LEU A 271 7.87 -2.15 16.39
CA LEU A 271 7.62 -2.03 14.96
C LEU A 271 8.40 -0.87 14.32
N ARG A 272 8.58 0.26 15.03
CA ARG A 272 9.45 1.35 14.56
C ARG A 272 10.90 0.90 14.42
N LYS A 273 11.40 0.00 15.27
CA LYS A 273 12.70 -0.65 15.07
C LYS A 273 12.70 -1.49 13.79
N ILE A 274 11.71 -2.35 13.59
CA ILE A 274 11.59 -3.17 12.38
C ILE A 274 11.58 -2.30 11.11
N ASN A 275 10.84 -1.19 11.10
CA ASN A 275 10.77 -0.30 9.94
C ASN A 275 12.13 0.36 9.61
N ARG A 276 12.97 0.65 10.62
CA ARG A 276 14.33 1.16 10.40
C ARG A 276 15.21 0.08 9.77
N ASP A 277 15.15 -1.15 10.27
CA ASP A 277 15.94 -2.26 9.72
C ASP A 277 15.50 -2.59 8.28
N ILE A 278 14.19 -2.55 7.98
CA ILE A 278 13.67 -2.67 6.61
C ILE A 278 14.20 -1.53 5.72
N ALA A 279 14.22 -0.29 6.22
CA ALA A 279 14.76 0.83 5.47
C ALA A 279 16.25 0.63 5.13
N GLN A 280 17.03 0.05 6.04
CA GLN A 280 18.43 -0.32 5.79
C GLN A 280 18.55 -1.42 4.72
N LEU A 281 17.75 -2.48 4.80
CA LEU A 281 17.73 -3.55 3.78
C LEU A 281 17.48 -2.98 2.38
N LEU A 282 16.49 -2.08 2.26
CA LEU A 282 16.14 -1.45 0.98
C LEU A 282 17.27 -0.59 0.40
N THR A 283 18.05 0.04 1.26
CA THR A 283 18.97 1.12 0.85
C THR A 283 20.42 0.69 0.74
N HIS A 284 20.78 -0.43 1.37
CA HIS A 284 22.11 -1.02 1.28
C HIS A 284 22.22 -2.10 0.20
N SER A 285 21.08 -2.65 -0.24
CA SER A 285 21.08 -3.66 -1.30
C SER A 285 21.45 -3.04 -2.65
N ARG A 286 22.37 -3.69 -3.36
CA ARG A 286 22.78 -3.32 -4.72
C ARG A 286 21.94 -4.02 -5.80
N SER A 287 21.14 -5.03 -5.41
CA SER A 287 20.30 -5.80 -6.32
C SER A 287 18.89 -5.23 -6.46
N ILE A 288 18.51 -4.30 -5.57
CA ILE A 288 17.23 -3.57 -5.65
C ILE A 288 17.27 -2.55 -6.79
N ASP A 289 16.20 -2.53 -7.59
CA ASP A 289 16.05 -1.59 -8.70
C ASP A 289 16.07 -0.13 -8.19
N GLN A 290 16.80 0.73 -8.91
CA GLN A 290 17.00 2.14 -8.55
C GLN A 290 15.68 2.92 -8.43
N SER A 291 14.62 2.49 -9.10
CA SER A 291 13.29 3.11 -8.99
C SER A 291 12.80 3.12 -7.53
N PHE A 292 13.04 2.05 -6.76
CA PHE A 292 12.68 2.01 -5.34
C PHE A 292 13.41 3.10 -4.54
N LEU A 293 14.73 3.23 -4.75
CA LEU A 293 15.56 4.24 -4.08
C LEU A 293 15.18 5.67 -4.48
N GLN A 294 14.73 5.88 -5.72
CA GLN A 294 14.26 7.17 -6.19
C GLN A 294 12.99 7.61 -5.47
N PHE A 295 12.04 6.69 -5.25
CA PHE A 295 10.82 6.97 -4.49
C PHE A 295 11.06 7.02 -2.97
N PHE A 296 12.09 6.36 -2.46
CA PHE A 296 12.39 6.27 -1.03
C PHE A 296 12.75 7.61 -0.37
N GLY A 297 13.08 8.64 -1.17
CA GLY A 297 13.32 9.99 -0.66
C GLY A 297 12.07 10.70 -0.12
N ASP A 298 10.89 10.34 -0.62
CA ASP A 298 9.62 10.85 -0.12
C ASP A 298 9.15 10.08 1.12
N GLU A 299 8.68 10.80 2.15
CA GLU A 299 8.35 10.18 3.44
C GLU A 299 7.12 9.27 3.37
N PHE A 300 6.12 9.62 2.57
CA PHE A 300 4.92 8.79 2.40
C PHE A 300 5.24 7.54 1.62
N LEU A 301 5.96 7.67 0.50
CA LEU A 301 6.35 6.54 -0.34
C LEU A 301 7.30 5.59 0.40
N ARG A 302 8.27 6.14 1.13
CA ARG A 302 9.15 5.36 2.03
C ARG A 302 8.35 4.58 3.07
N LEU A 303 7.40 5.22 3.73
CA LEU A 303 6.57 4.57 4.73
C LEU A 303 5.74 3.44 4.11
N LEU A 304 5.11 3.68 2.95
CA LEU A 304 4.37 2.65 2.21
C LEU A 304 5.26 1.47 1.82
N LEU A 305 6.48 1.72 1.33
CA LEU A 305 7.45 0.67 1.00
C LEU A 305 7.85 -0.17 2.22
N THR A 306 8.16 0.47 3.35
CA THR A 306 8.50 -0.27 4.58
C THR A 306 7.33 -1.10 5.11
N ARG A 307 6.11 -0.54 5.09
CA ARG A 307 4.89 -1.24 5.48
C ARG A 307 4.56 -2.40 4.55
N PHE A 308 4.83 -2.24 3.25
CA PHE A 308 4.68 -3.30 2.27
C PHE A 308 5.63 -4.48 2.55
N ILE A 309 6.90 -4.23 2.84
CA ILE A 309 7.85 -5.31 3.16
C ILE A 309 7.43 -6.04 4.43
N PHE A 310 7.04 -5.30 5.47
CA PHE A 310 6.51 -5.89 6.69
C PHE A 310 5.25 -6.74 6.43
N CYS A 311 4.33 -6.26 5.59
CA CYS A 311 3.14 -6.99 5.13
C CYS A 311 3.51 -8.31 4.45
N SER A 312 4.39 -8.26 3.43
CA SER A 312 4.81 -9.44 2.67
C SER A 312 5.49 -10.47 3.55
N ALA A 313 6.44 -10.03 4.39
CA ALA A 313 7.15 -10.91 5.32
C ALA A 313 6.20 -11.54 6.35
N THR A 314 5.28 -10.76 6.93
CA THR A 314 4.28 -11.26 7.88
C THR A 314 3.39 -12.33 7.23
N MET A 315 2.88 -12.08 6.02
CA MET A 315 2.05 -13.07 5.31
C MET A 315 2.84 -14.34 4.99
N ARG A 316 4.09 -14.22 4.51
CA ARG A 316 4.94 -15.39 4.19
C ARG A 316 5.24 -16.27 5.40
N MET A 317 5.39 -15.68 6.57
CA MET A 317 5.67 -16.41 7.81
C MET A 317 4.42 -16.99 8.48
N HIS A 318 3.23 -16.52 8.17
CA HIS A 318 2.04 -16.91 8.91
C HIS A 318 1.45 -18.23 8.38
N LYS A 319 1.21 -19.20 9.28
CA LYS A 319 0.79 -20.59 8.97
C LYS A 319 -0.48 -20.75 8.10
N ILE A 320 -1.32 -19.73 7.99
CA ILE A 320 -2.57 -19.77 7.22
C ILE A 320 -2.39 -19.31 5.77
N PHE A 321 -1.30 -18.59 5.46
CA PHE A 321 -0.97 -18.11 4.12
C PHE A 321 0.07 -19.08 3.51
N ARG A 322 -0.39 -20.05 2.73
CA ARG A 322 0.44 -21.18 2.25
C ARG A 322 0.69 -21.18 0.76
N GLU A 323 -0.10 -20.41 0.00
CA GLU A 323 0.00 -20.35 -1.45
C GLU A 323 0.73 -19.08 -1.89
N THR A 324 1.47 -19.14 -2.99
CA THR A 324 2.14 -17.97 -3.57
C THR A 324 1.19 -16.80 -3.84
N ARG A 325 -0.06 -17.11 -4.23
CA ARG A 325 -1.15 -16.14 -4.44
C ARG A 325 -1.59 -15.39 -3.18
N ASN A 326 -1.20 -15.88 -2.00
CA ASN A 326 -1.49 -15.25 -0.72
C ASN A 326 -0.50 -14.14 -0.36
N TYR A 327 0.55 -13.93 -1.15
CA TYR A 327 1.58 -12.95 -0.86
C TYR A 327 1.48 -11.75 -1.80
N PRO A 328 1.74 -10.53 -1.28
CA PRO A 328 1.85 -9.37 -2.13
C PRO A 328 3.17 -9.41 -2.93
N GLU A 329 3.14 -8.80 -4.11
CA GLU A 329 4.25 -8.75 -5.06
C GLU A 329 4.58 -7.29 -5.44
N THR A 330 5.68 -7.11 -6.15
CA THR A 330 6.12 -5.79 -6.63
C THR A 330 6.50 -5.83 -8.09
N TYR A 331 6.41 -4.68 -8.74
CA TYR A 331 7.16 -4.38 -9.96
C TYR A 331 8.01 -3.12 -9.73
N PRO A 332 9.30 -3.10 -10.09
CA PRO A 332 10.13 -4.25 -10.40
C PRO A 332 10.15 -5.25 -9.22
N GLN A 333 10.47 -6.51 -9.50
CA GLN A 333 10.46 -7.54 -8.44
C GLN A 333 11.59 -7.28 -7.43
N LEU A 334 11.24 -7.20 -6.14
CA LEU A 334 12.24 -7.15 -5.06
C LEU A 334 12.98 -8.50 -4.90
N PRO A 335 14.31 -8.47 -4.62
CA PRO A 335 15.09 -9.66 -4.29
C PRO A 335 14.62 -10.22 -2.95
N ARG A 336 13.92 -11.37 -2.98
CA ARG A 336 13.18 -11.88 -1.81
C ARG A 336 14.08 -12.18 -0.62
N ASP A 337 15.17 -12.90 -0.84
CA ASP A 337 16.11 -13.33 0.21
C ASP A 337 16.78 -12.15 0.93
N GLU A 338 16.96 -11.04 0.23
CA GLU A 338 17.53 -9.80 0.79
C GLU A 338 16.46 -8.91 1.46
N THR A 339 15.18 -9.11 1.18
CA THR A 339 14.09 -8.23 1.61
C THR A 339 13.05 -8.97 2.47
N VAL A 340 11.99 -9.50 1.84
CA VAL A 340 10.80 -10.06 2.52
C VAL A 340 11.03 -11.43 3.15
N GLU A 341 12.08 -12.15 2.72
CA GLU A 341 12.50 -13.45 3.26
C GLU A 341 13.81 -13.33 4.06
N ASN A 342 14.27 -12.10 4.35
CA ASN A 342 15.49 -11.85 5.10
C ASN A 342 15.42 -12.47 6.52
N PRO A 343 16.41 -13.29 6.94
CA PRO A 343 16.37 -13.99 8.24
C PRO A 343 16.29 -13.06 9.45
N HIS A 344 16.91 -11.87 9.39
CA HIS A 344 16.87 -10.89 10.47
C HIS A 344 15.47 -10.28 10.60
N LEU A 345 14.83 -9.96 9.48
CA LEU A 345 13.43 -9.51 9.46
C LEU A 345 12.49 -10.60 10.01
N GLN A 346 12.71 -11.87 9.64
CA GLN A 346 11.92 -12.98 10.15
C GLN A 346 12.04 -13.13 11.67
N LYS A 347 13.27 -13.03 12.21
CA LYS A 347 13.51 -13.01 13.66
C LYS A 347 12.77 -11.87 14.35
N HIS A 348 12.76 -10.69 13.73
CA HIS A 348 12.00 -9.54 14.24
C HIS A 348 10.49 -9.80 14.30
N ILE A 349 9.91 -10.40 13.26
CA ILE A 349 8.50 -10.77 13.22
C ILE A 349 8.16 -11.78 14.33
N LEU A 350 8.98 -12.81 14.52
CA LEU A 350 8.79 -13.81 15.57
C LEU A 350 8.93 -13.21 16.98
N GLU A 351 9.83 -12.25 17.18
CA GLU A 351 9.95 -11.52 18.44
C GLU A 351 8.71 -10.66 18.71
N LEU A 352 8.19 -9.95 17.70
CA LEU A 352 6.94 -9.21 17.83
C LEU A 352 5.79 -10.16 18.20
N ALA A 353 5.70 -11.32 17.54
CA ALA A 353 4.71 -12.35 17.87
C ALA A 353 4.88 -12.89 19.30
N SER A 354 6.11 -12.95 19.82
CA SER A 354 6.42 -13.41 21.17
C SER A 354 6.02 -12.39 22.24
N ILE A 355 6.23 -11.09 21.98
CA ILE A 355 5.73 -10.00 22.83
C ILE A 355 4.20 -10.08 23.01
N LEU A 356 3.52 -10.61 21.99
CA LEU A 356 2.07 -10.72 21.88
C LEU A 356 1.50 -12.07 22.28
N ASP A 357 2.35 -13.04 22.65
CA ASP A 357 1.98 -14.43 22.95
C ASP A 357 1.19 -15.13 21.81
N VAL A 358 1.54 -14.81 20.56
CA VAL A 358 0.94 -15.39 19.34
C VAL A 358 1.98 -16.04 18.43
N ARG A 359 3.17 -16.34 18.96
CA ARG A 359 4.26 -16.94 18.18
C ARG A 359 3.86 -18.26 17.49
N ASN A 360 2.96 -19.02 18.12
CA ASN A 360 2.46 -20.30 17.63
C ASN A 360 1.72 -20.23 16.28
N VAL A 361 1.25 -19.07 15.81
CA VAL A 361 0.59 -18.94 14.49
C VAL A 361 1.57 -18.68 13.34
N PHE A 362 2.85 -18.47 13.65
CA PHE A 362 3.92 -18.24 12.68
C PHE A 362 4.77 -19.50 12.49
N LEU A 363 5.33 -19.63 11.29
CA LEU A 363 6.32 -20.64 10.93
C LEU A 363 7.64 -20.30 11.63
N GLU A 364 8.23 -21.30 12.27
CA GLU A 364 9.60 -21.20 12.79
C GLU A 364 10.49 -21.82 11.73
N ASN A 365 11.32 -21.02 11.05
CA ASN A 365 12.39 -21.56 10.26
C ASN A 365 13.42 -22.13 11.24
N THR A 366 13.35 -23.44 11.50
CA THR A 366 14.47 -24.18 12.08
C THR A 366 15.59 -24.14 11.05
N LEU A 367 16.57 -23.26 11.27
CA LEU A 367 17.81 -23.18 10.49
C LEU A 367 18.69 -24.45 10.63
N ASP A 368 18.17 -25.53 11.21
CA ASP A 368 18.92 -26.73 11.59
C ASP A 368 18.71 -27.94 10.65
N ASP A 369 17.90 -27.82 9.59
CA ASP A 369 17.74 -28.90 8.59
C ASP A 369 18.29 -28.47 7.22
N TYR A 370 19.62 -28.33 7.11
CA TYR A 370 20.36 -28.48 5.84
C TYR A 370 21.77 -29.01 6.08
#